data_AF-A0A914XXG3-F1
#
_entry.id   AF-A0A914XXG3-F1
#
_cell.length_a   1.000
_cell.length_b   1.000
_cell.length_c   1.000
_cell.angle_alpha   90.00
_cell.angle_beta   90.00
_cell.angle_gamma   90.00
#
_symmetry.space_group_name_H-M   'P 1'
#
loop_
_entity.id
_entity.type
_entity.pdbx_description
1 polymer ?
#
loop_
_entity_poly.entity_id
_entity_poly.type
_entity_poly.pdbx_seq_one_letter_code
_entity_poly.pdbx_strand_id
1 'polypeptide(L)'
;MKVCQKFEIDENSYLRDLSLLVNVFKRRLEKGLGDDAAGRHYILSIFGNITEIYELTFRVVRAIEEVREMSQTQSMGIGLSEFAEGCEFDSYIRFMEIFKEPIEEKMNALLRDRRYSTFFDEEDKISVSPDGHCMRMAFKYVLPLYLHSVAAHFDGYYHYISLLIKASRPGADRVELQNLETHLKSVATAINALELPPNP
;
A
#
# COMPACT_ATOMS: atom_id res chain seq x y z
N MET A 1 -3.01 -22.39 -12.27
CA MET A 1 -1.73 -21.75 -12.66
C MET A 1 -1.90 -20.35 -13.24
N LYS A 2 -2.70 -20.12 -14.30
CA LYS A 2 -2.82 -18.77 -14.92
C LYS A 2 -3.24 -17.65 -13.94
N VAL A 3 -4.17 -17.94 -13.02
CA VAL A 3 -4.61 -16.97 -12.00
C VAL A 3 -3.47 -16.61 -11.04
N CYS A 4 -2.76 -17.61 -10.50
CA CYS A 4 -1.63 -17.39 -9.59
C CYS A 4 -0.51 -16.58 -10.25
N GLN A 5 -0.18 -16.88 -11.51
CA GLN A 5 0.85 -16.15 -12.25
C GLN A 5 0.46 -14.69 -12.50
N LYS A 6 -0.82 -14.43 -12.81
CA LYS A 6 -1.31 -13.06 -12.97
C LYS A 6 -1.29 -12.31 -11.63
N PHE A 7 -1.69 -12.97 -10.54
CA PHE A 7 -1.62 -12.42 -9.20
C PHE A 7 -0.18 -12.05 -8.82
N GLU A 8 0.77 -12.96 -9.03
CA GLU A 8 2.21 -12.73 -8.80
C GLU A 8 2.74 -11.52 -9.56
N ILE A 9 2.40 -11.39 -10.86
CA ILE A 9 2.86 -10.27 -11.70
C ILE A 9 2.33 -8.94 -11.18
N ASP A 10 1.05 -8.90 -10.79
CA ASP A 10 0.40 -7.69 -10.34
C ASP A 10 0.89 -7.29 -8.94
N GLU A 11 1.03 -8.23 -8.02
CA GLU A 11 1.63 -8.00 -6.69
C GLU A 11 3.08 -7.52 -6.80
N ASN A 12 3.88 -8.09 -7.71
CA ASN A 12 5.24 -7.61 -7.96
C ASN A 12 5.27 -6.19 -8.51
N SER A 13 4.29 -5.80 -9.34
CA SER A 13 4.18 -4.42 -9.81
C SER A 13 3.82 -3.48 -8.67
N TYR A 14 2.82 -3.86 -7.88
CA TYR A 14 2.41 -3.12 -6.71
C TYR A 14 3.53 -2.94 -5.68
N LEU A 15 4.30 -4.00 -5.42
CA LEU A 15 5.46 -3.96 -4.53
C LEU A 15 6.54 -2.97 -5.00
N ARG A 16 6.75 -2.82 -6.31
CA ARG A 16 7.67 -1.82 -6.86
C ARG A 16 7.16 -0.40 -6.60
N ASP A 17 5.87 -0.17 -6.78
CA ASP A 17 5.24 1.13 -6.52
C ASP A 17 5.27 1.48 -5.03
N LEU A 18 4.99 0.52 -4.15
CA LEU A 18 5.17 0.66 -2.70
C LEU A 18 6.63 0.93 -2.32
N SER A 19 7.59 0.29 -2.98
CA SER A 19 9.01 0.56 -2.76
C SER A 19 9.36 2.00 -3.13
N LEU A 20 8.79 2.56 -4.19
CA LEU A 20 8.96 3.98 -4.51
C LEU A 20 8.38 4.88 -3.41
N LEU A 21 7.19 4.58 -2.90
CA LEU A 21 6.58 5.30 -1.78
C LEU A 21 7.45 5.26 -0.51
N VAL A 22 7.85 4.06 -0.07
CA VAL A 22 8.56 3.87 1.19
C VAL A 22 10.03 4.29 1.09
N ASN A 23 10.73 3.80 0.07
CA ASN A 23 12.19 3.96 -0.02
C ASN A 23 12.62 5.25 -0.70
N VAL A 24 11.74 5.93 -1.45
CA VAL A 24 12.06 7.21 -2.12
C VAL A 24 11.28 8.36 -1.49
N PHE A 25 9.94 8.36 -1.56
CA PHE A 25 9.16 9.51 -1.08
C PHE A 25 9.25 9.71 0.43
N LYS A 26 8.91 8.67 1.22
CA LYS A 26 8.92 8.72 2.69
C LYS A 26 10.31 9.01 3.23
N ARG A 27 11.33 8.24 2.80
CA ARG A 27 12.72 8.44 3.23
C ARG A 27 13.28 9.83 2.92
N ARG A 28 12.95 10.41 1.77
CA ARG A 28 13.39 11.77 1.43
C ARG A 28 12.73 12.80 2.34
N LEU A 29 11.42 12.67 2.61
CA LEU A 29 10.75 13.56 3.55
C LEU A 29 11.25 13.39 4.97
N GLU A 30 11.51 12.17 5.45
CA GLU A 30 12.09 11.93 6.78
C GLU A 30 13.45 12.62 6.92
N LYS A 31 14.31 12.52 5.89
CA LYS A 31 15.59 13.20 5.86
C LYS A 31 15.47 14.73 5.86
N GLY A 32 14.49 15.27 5.15
CA GLY A 32 14.28 16.72 5.00
C GLY A 32 13.58 17.38 6.18
N LEU A 33 12.60 16.70 6.75
CA LEU A 33 11.81 17.18 7.88
C LEU A 33 12.54 17.01 9.22
N GLY A 34 13.42 16.00 9.30
CA GLY A 34 14.15 15.65 10.52
C GLY A 34 13.26 14.96 11.56
N ASP A 35 13.83 14.73 12.74
CA ASP A 35 13.21 13.93 13.82
C ASP A 35 12.39 14.76 14.82
N ASP A 36 12.15 16.04 14.51
CA ASP A 36 11.34 16.91 15.36
C ASP A 36 9.87 16.43 15.39
N ALA A 37 9.13 16.86 16.42
CA ALA A 37 7.76 16.40 16.61
C ALA A 37 6.84 16.79 15.44
N ALA A 38 7.08 17.94 14.81
CA ALA A 38 6.27 18.40 13.69
C ALA A 38 6.59 17.65 12.39
N GLY A 39 7.87 17.37 12.11
CA GLY A 39 8.28 16.57 10.96
C GLY A 39 7.70 15.16 11.03
N ARG A 40 7.82 14.50 12.19
CA ARG A 40 7.21 13.19 12.44
C ARG A 40 5.70 13.21 12.30
N HIS A 41 5.03 14.27 12.76
CA HIS A 41 3.59 14.43 12.57
C HIS A 41 3.21 14.47 11.09
N TYR A 42 3.92 15.24 10.26
CA TYR A 42 3.66 15.27 8.81
C TYR A 42 3.88 13.89 8.15
N ILE A 43 4.98 13.19 8.49
CA ILE A 43 5.25 11.85 7.95
C ILE A 43 4.12 10.88 8.30
N LEU A 44 3.73 10.82 9.57
CA LEU A 44 2.65 9.94 10.02
C LEU A 44 1.31 10.32 9.39
N SER A 45 1.01 11.61 9.28
CA SER A 45 -0.23 12.11 8.71
C SER A 45 -0.38 11.84 7.21
N ILE A 46 0.73 11.74 6.47
CA ILE A 46 0.74 11.55 5.00
C ILE A 46 0.91 10.07 4.64
N PHE A 47 1.79 9.34 5.34
CA PHE A 47 2.14 7.96 4.99
C PHE A 47 1.48 6.91 5.89
N GLY A 48 0.98 7.29 7.07
CA GLY A 48 0.38 6.35 8.01
C GLY A 48 1.30 5.16 8.30
N ASN A 49 0.74 3.95 8.20
CA ASN A 49 1.45 2.68 8.35
C ASN A 49 1.85 2.05 7.00
N ILE A 50 2.17 2.85 5.96
CA ILE A 50 2.56 2.33 4.63
C ILE A 50 3.73 1.32 4.66
N THR A 51 4.62 1.42 5.64
CA THR A 51 5.73 0.45 5.81
C THR A 51 5.19 -0.94 6.18
N GLU A 52 4.14 -1.02 6.99
CA GLU A 52 3.49 -2.30 7.31
C GLU A 52 2.81 -2.89 6.05
N ILE A 53 2.18 -2.05 5.23
CA ILE A 53 1.58 -2.48 3.95
C ILE A 53 2.66 -3.04 3.01
N TYR A 54 3.80 -2.36 2.90
CA TYR A 54 4.94 -2.85 2.11
C TYR A 54 5.46 -4.20 2.60
N GLU A 55 5.60 -4.38 3.91
CA GLU A 55 6.04 -5.65 4.51
C GLU A 55 5.01 -6.78 4.31
N LEU A 56 3.71 -6.47 4.42
CA LEU A 56 2.63 -7.41 4.10
C LEU A 56 2.70 -7.84 2.64
N THR A 57 2.71 -6.89 1.70
CA THR A 57 2.77 -7.19 0.26
C THR A 57 4.02 -7.99 -0.09
N PHE A 58 5.16 -7.68 0.50
CA PHE A 58 6.39 -8.47 0.31
C PHE A 58 6.22 -9.93 0.72
N ARG A 59 5.57 -10.18 1.87
CA ARG A 59 5.31 -11.55 2.35
C ARG A 59 4.27 -12.27 1.50
N VAL A 60 3.24 -11.57 1.03
CA VAL A 60 2.25 -12.12 0.08
C VAL A 60 2.93 -12.56 -1.21
N VAL A 61 3.80 -11.72 -1.80
CA VAL A 61 4.58 -12.08 -3.00
C VAL A 61 5.39 -13.35 -2.76
N ARG A 62 6.11 -13.42 -1.64
CA ARG A 62 6.90 -14.61 -1.30
C ARG A 62 6.06 -15.87 -1.15
N ALA A 63 4.91 -15.78 -0.46
CA ALA A 63 4.01 -16.91 -0.32
C ALA A 63 3.50 -17.42 -1.68
N ILE A 64 3.21 -16.51 -2.63
CA ILE A 64 2.80 -16.87 -3.99
C ILE A 64 3.95 -17.55 -4.75
N GLU A 65 5.17 -17.03 -4.65
CA GLU A 65 6.37 -17.59 -5.26
C GLU A 65 6.66 -19.00 -4.73
N GLU A 66 6.61 -19.19 -3.42
CA GLU A 66 6.79 -20.49 -2.76
C GLU A 66 5.77 -21.52 -3.24
N VAL A 67 4.49 -21.17 -3.28
CA VAL A 67 3.44 -22.05 -3.80
C VAL A 67 3.65 -22.37 -5.28
N ARG A 68 4.16 -21.43 -6.07
CA ARG A 68 4.45 -21.68 -7.50
C ARG A 68 5.62 -22.66 -7.66
N GLU A 69 6.70 -22.46 -6.91
CA GLU A 69 7.91 -23.28 -6.96
C GLU A 69 7.66 -24.69 -6.39
N MET A 70 6.85 -24.79 -5.32
CA MET A 70 6.53 -26.03 -4.62
C MET A 70 5.10 -26.53 -4.89
N SER A 71 4.57 -26.25 -6.09
CA SER A 71 3.17 -26.51 -6.47
C SER A 71 2.71 -27.98 -6.39
N GLN A 72 3.63 -28.93 -6.18
CA GLN A 72 3.29 -30.34 -5.91
C GLN A 72 2.96 -30.62 -4.43
N THR A 73 3.39 -29.75 -3.52
CA THR A 73 3.35 -29.97 -2.06
C THR A 73 2.50 -28.93 -1.33
N GLN A 74 2.45 -27.70 -1.84
CA GLN A 74 1.75 -26.59 -1.18
C GLN A 74 0.65 -26.03 -2.09
N SER A 75 -0.48 -25.70 -1.46
CA SER A 75 -1.64 -25.13 -2.12
C SER A 75 -1.78 -23.66 -1.74
N MET A 76 -2.41 -22.87 -2.61
CA MET A 76 -2.44 -21.40 -2.46
C MET A 76 -3.20 -20.96 -1.21
N GLY A 77 -4.29 -21.62 -0.87
CA GLY A 77 -5.05 -21.35 0.35
C GLY A 77 -4.23 -21.56 1.61
N ILE A 78 -3.45 -22.64 1.68
CA ILE A 78 -2.56 -22.91 2.82
C ILE A 78 -1.41 -21.89 2.87
N GLY A 79 -0.83 -21.53 1.72
CA GLY A 79 0.23 -20.52 1.68
C GLY A 79 -0.24 -19.13 2.09
N LEU A 80 -1.53 -18.82 1.94
CA LEU A 80 -2.10 -17.51 2.28
C LEU A 80 -2.88 -17.52 3.61
N SER A 81 -3.09 -18.67 4.26
CA SER A 81 -3.94 -18.75 5.45
C SER A 81 -3.35 -17.98 6.63
N GLU A 82 -2.02 -17.95 6.74
CA GLU A 82 -1.30 -17.21 7.80
C GLU A 82 -1.67 -15.72 7.85
N PHE A 83 -1.95 -15.11 6.69
CA PHE A 83 -2.33 -13.69 6.62
C PHE A 83 -3.72 -13.43 7.19
N ALA A 84 -4.64 -14.37 7.01
CA ALA A 84 -5.98 -14.30 7.59
C ALA A 84 -5.93 -14.55 9.11
N GLU A 85 -5.18 -15.56 9.54
CA GLU A 85 -5.02 -15.90 10.96
C GLU A 85 -4.34 -14.79 11.78
N GLY A 86 -3.34 -14.13 11.18
CA GLY A 86 -2.65 -12.98 11.77
C GLY A 86 -3.40 -11.65 11.65
N CYS A 87 -4.58 -11.63 11.03
CA CYS A 87 -5.34 -10.42 10.70
C CYS A 87 -4.50 -9.35 9.98
N GLU A 88 -3.58 -9.76 9.11
CA GLU A 88 -2.55 -8.82 8.63
C GLU A 88 -3.10 -7.74 7.70
N PHE A 89 -4.18 -8.04 6.98
CA PHE A 89 -4.90 -7.07 6.15
C PHE A 89 -5.59 -5.95 6.94
N ASP A 90 -5.72 -6.07 8.28
CA ASP A 90 -6.22 -4.98 9.13
C ASP A 90 -5.30 -3.74 9.09
N SER A 91 -4.05 -3.93 8.66
CA SER A 91 -3.14 -2.83 8.31
C SER A 91 -3.75 -1.85 7.30
N TYR A 92 -4.60 -2.32 6.36
CA TYR A 92 -5.29 -1.43 5.43
C TYR A 92 -6.32 -0.53 6.12
N ILE A 93 -6.98 -0.99 7.19
CA ILE A 93 -7.93 -0.14 7.96
C ILE A 93 -7.18 1.05 8.54
N ARG A 94 -6.02 0.79 9.17
CA ARG A 94 -5.15 1.83 9.73
C ARG A 94 -4.59 2.76 8.66
N PHE A 95 -4.24 2.21 7.49
CA PHE A 95 -3.78 3.01 6.36
C PHE A 95 -4.87 3.95 5.87
N MET A 96 -6.11 3.47 5.75
CA MET A 96 -7.25 4.25 5.24
C MET A 96 -7.56 5.48 6.11
N GLU A 97 -7.16 5.50 7.38
CA GLU A 97 -7.35 6.66 8.25
C GLU A 97 -6.63 7.93 7.75
N ILE A 98 -5.58 7.80 6.94
CA ILE A 98 -4.89 8.96 6.37
C ILE A 98 -5.80 9.78 5.44
N PHE A 99 -6.86 9.16 4.90
CA PHE A 99 -7.79 9.82 3.97
C PHE A 99 -8.98 10.50 4.68
N LYS A 100 -9.07 10.44 6.02
CA LYS A 100 -10.08 11.21 6.78
C LYS A 100 -9.95 12.72 6.55
N GLU A 101 -8.73 13.16 6.26
CA GLU A 101 -8.40 14.51 5.82
C GLU A 101 -7.79 14.42 4.41
N PRO A 102 -8.14 15.33 3.48
CA PRO A 102 -7.62 15.28 2.11
C PRO A 102 -6.09 15.33 2.07
N ILE A 103 -5.49 14.41 1.31
CA ILE A 103 -4.02 14.33 1.18
C ILE A 103 -3.47 15.62 0.58
N GLU A 104 -4.18 16.22 -0.37
CA GLU A 104 -3.80 17.47 -1.02
C GLU A 104 -3.70 18.61 -0.02
N GLU A 105 -4.59 18.68 0.97
CA GLU A 105 -4.56 19.70 2.01
C GLU A 105 -3.34 19.54 2.91
N LYS A 106 -3.06 18.29 3.34
CA LYS A 106 -1.86 17.95 4.11
C LYS A 106 -0.58 18.29 3.35
N MET A 107 -0.52 17.94 2.07
CA MET A 107 0.63 18.26 1.21
C MET A 107 0.78 19.76 1.00
N ASN A 108 -0.31 20.49 0.77
CA ASN A 108 -0.26 21.95 0.64
C ASN A 108 0.17 22.64 1.94
N ALA A 109 -0.26 22.13 3.10
CA ALA A 109 0.18 22.62 4.40
C ALA A 109 1.68 22.41 4.59
N LEU A 110 2.18 21.20 4.33
CA LEU A 110 3.59 20.86 4.38
C LEU A 110 4.45 21.77 3.47
N LEU A 111 4.02 21.95 2.22
CA LEU A 111 4.76 22.74 1.23
C LEU A 111 4.77 24.25 1.53
N ARG A 112 3.79 24.74 2.30
CA ARG A 112 3.71 26.16 2.73
C ARG A 112 4.41 26.43 4.07
N ASP A 113 4.78 25.39 4.79
CA ASP A 113 5.44 25.51 6.07
C ASP A 113 6.86 26.09 5.90
N ARG A 114 7.05 27.31 6.40
CA ARG A 114 8.32 28.05 6.26
C ARG A 114 9.49 27.34 6.93
N ARG A 115 9.25 26.42 7.86
CA ARG A 115 10.32 25.63 8.51
C ARG A 115 11.05 24.74 7.51
N TYR A 116 10.35 24.29 6.48
CA TYR A 116 10.87 23.34 5.49
C TYR A 116 11.10 23.98 4.12
N SER A 117 10.93 25.30 3.98
CA SER A 117 11.08 25.99 2.70
C SER A 117 12.48 25.81 2.12
N THR A 118 13.52 25.93 2.94
CA THR A 118 14.92 25.75 2.53
C THR A 118 15.17 24.35 2.00
N PHE A 119 14.66 23.32 2.68
CA PHE A 119 14.77 21.93 2.23
C PHE A 119 14.15 21.76 0.83
N PHE A 120 12.92 22.23 0.64
CA PHE A 120 12.28 22.12 -0.67
C PHE A 120 12.96 22.98 -1.74
N ASP A 121 13.50 24.14 -1.40
CA ASP A 121 14.26 24.99 -2.34
C ASP A 121 15.59 24.34 -2.76
N GLU A 122 16.25 23.61 -1.87
CA GLU A 122 17.47 22.86 -2.18
C GLU A 122 17.17 21.64 -3.04
N GLU A 123 16.16 20.84 -2.67
CA GLU A 123 15.74 19.69 -3.46
C GLU A 123 15.24 20.10 -4.84
N ASP A 124 14.47 21.18 -4.96
CA ASP A 124 14.00 21.70 -6.25
C ASP A 124 15.16 22.07 -7.18
N LYS A 125 16.32 22.52 -6.66
CA LYS A 125 17.52 22.78 -7.47
C LYS A 125 18.20 21.51 -7.96
N ILE A 126 18.15 20.44 -7.17
CA ILE A 126 18.80 19.15 -7.47
C ILE A 126 17.95 18.31 -8.43
N SER A 127 16.62 18.44 -8.34
CA SER A 127 15.65 17.53 -8.97
C SER A 127 14.98 18.09 -10.23
N VAL A 128 15.48 19.20 -10.80
CA VAL A 128 14.94 19.76 -12.05
C VAL A 128 15.08 18.75 -13.17
N SER A 129 13.97 18.14 -13.59
CA SER A 129 13.93 17.37 -14.84
C SER A 129 14.11 18.31 -16.04
N PRO A 130 14.50 17.81 -17.23
CA PRO A 130 14.58 18.62 -18.45
C PRO A 130 13.28 19.38 -18.78
N ASP A 131 12.14 18.88 -18.29
CA ASP A 131 10.80 19.46 -18.43
C ASP A 131 10.43 20.46 -17.32
N GLY A 132 11.33 20.75 -16.37
CA GLY A 132 11.14 21.74 -15.32
C GLY A 132 10.30 21.27 -14.12
N HIS A 133 10.05 19.97 -13.97
CA HIS A 133 9.34 19.45 -12.81
C HIS A 133 10.30 19.30 -11.62
N CYS A 134 9.98 19.99 -10.52
CA CYS A 134 10.76 19.95 -9.28
C CYS A 134 10.15 18.98 -8.26
N MET A 135 10.92 18.61 -7.22
CA MET A 135 10.46 17.70 -6.16
C MET A 135 9.10 18.10 -5.56
N ARG A 136 8.84 19.41 -5.39
CA ARG A 136 7.53 19.89 -4.94
C ARG A 136 6.38 19.43 -5.83
N MET A 137 6.57 19.36 -7.15
CA MET A 137 5.54 18.89 -8.07
C MET A 137 5.29 17.39 -7.91
N ALA A 138 6.34 16.59 -7.71
CA ALA A 138 6.20 15.16 -7.44
C ALA A 138 5.43 14.92 -6.12
N PHE A 139 5.74 15.67 -5.07
CA PHE A 139 4.98 15.61 -3.83
C PHE A 139 3.54 16.09 -3.95
N LYS A 140 3.30 17.13 -4.75
CA LYS A 140 1.96 17.72 -4.89
C LYS A 140 1.03 16.90 -5.76
N TYR A 141 1.53 16.27 -6.82
CA TYR A 141 0.67 15.64 -7.84
C TYR A 141 0.93 14.15 -8.02
N VAL A 142 2.11 13.64 -7.70
CA VAL A 142 2.47 12.23 -7.93
C VAL A 142 2.26 11.41 -6.65
N LEU A 143 2.75 11.88 -5.50
CA LEU A 143 2.60 11.18 -4.22
C LEU A 143 1.13 10.86 -3.87
N PRO A 144 0.16 11.79 -4.00
CA PRO A 144 -1.24 11.48 -3.70
C PRO A 144 -1.79 10.34 -4.57
N LEU A 145 -1.47 10.34 -5.88
CA LEU A 145 -1.88 9.27 -6.80
C LEU A 145 -1.36 7.91 -6.37
N TYR A 146 -0.09 7.83 -5.93
CA TYR A 146 0.46 6.59 -5.40
C TYR A 146 -0.24 6.15 -4.10
N LEU A 147 -0.54 7.06 -3.17
CA LEU A 147 -1.27 6.73 -1.94
C LEU A 147 -2.69 6.21 -2.24
N HIS A 148 -3.40 6.85 -3.16
CA HIS A 148 -4.71 6.37 -3.62
C HIS A 148 -4.62 5.01 -4.34
N SER A 149 -3.55 4.75 -5.08
CA SER A 149 -3.31 3.44 -5.71
C SER A 149 -3.19 2.34 -4.66
N VAL A 150 -2.49 2.60 -3.54
CA VAL A 150 -2.40 1.66 -2.40
C VAL A 150 -3.77 1.39 -1.80
N ALA A 151 -4.57 2.44 -1.57
CA ALA A 151 -5.94 2.28 -1.09
C ALA A 151 -6.79 1.42 -2.05
N ALA A 152 -6.72 1.69 -3.34
CA ALA A 152 -7.47 0.96 -4.37
C ALA A 152 -7.00 -0.50 -4.54
N HIS A 153 -5.73 -0.79 -4.28
CA HIS A 153 -5.17 -2.14 -4.44
C HIS A 153 -5.84 -3.17 -3.52
N PHE A 154 -6.36 -2.74 -2.37
CA PHE A 154 -7.07 -3.60 -1.42
C PHE A 154 -8.23 -4.38 -2.08
N ASP A 155 -9.01 -3.72 -2.94
CA ASP A 155 -10.13 -4.36 -3.65
C ASP A 155 -9.66 -5.47 -4.61
N GLY A 156 -8.42 -5.35 -5.10
CA GLY A 156 -7.76 -6.35 -5.94
C GLY A 156 -7.58 -7.69 -5.22
N TYR A 157 -7.25 -7.68 -3.92
CA TYR A 157 -7.09 -8.92 -3.15
C TYR A 157 -8.38 -9.73 -3.14
N TYR A 158 -9.52 -9.10 -2.89
CA TYR A 158 -10.82 -9.79 -2.91
C TYR A 158 -11.09 -10.46 -4.27
N HIS A 159 -10.80 -9.75 -5.35
CA HIS A 159 -10.94 -10.28 -6.71
C HIS A 159 -10.07 -11.53 -6.92
N TYR A 160 -8.79 -11.46 -6.55
CA TYR A 160 -7.85 -12.57 -6.72
C TYR A 160 -8.23 -13.78 -5.87
N ILE A 161 -8.57 -13.59 -4.60
CA ILE A 161 -9.00 -14.68 -3.72
C ILE A 161 -10.28 -15.34 -4.27
N SER A 162 -11.25 -14.57 -4.74
CA SER A 162 -12.47 -15.12 -5.35
C SER A 162 -12.18 -15.96 -6.61
N LEU A 163 -11.23 -15.52 -7.44
CA LEU A 163 -10.79 -16.30 -8.61
C LEU A 163 -10.06 -17.60 -8.19
N LEU A 164 -9.24 -17.54 -7.14
CA LEU A 164 -8.54 -18.71 -6.60
C LEU A 164 -9.52 -19.73 -6.02
N ILE A 165 -10.57 -19.30 -5.30
CA ILE A 165 -11.63 -20.18 -4.80
C ILE A 165 -12.31 -20.93 -5.95
N LYS A 166 -12.63 -20.22 -7.04
CA LYS A 166 -13.27 -20.81 -8.23
C LYS A 166 -12.36 -21.81 -8.95
N ALA A 167 -11.05 -21.57 -8.93
CA ALA A 167 -10.05 -22.44 -9.52
C ALA A 167 -9.64 -23.61 -8.62
N SER A 168 -9.92 -23.55 -7.31
CA SER A 168 -9.55 -24.56 -6.34
C SER A 168 -10.51 -25.74 -6.34
N ARG A 169 -9.98 -26.94 -6.05
CA ARG A 169 -10.78 -28.15 -5.87
C ARG A 169 -11.43 -28.13 -4.47
N PRO A 170 -12.60 -28.76 -4.29
CA PRO A 170 -13.16 -28.93 -2.94
C PRO A 170 -12.15 -29.63 -2.02
N GLY A 171 -11.92 -29.07 -0.83
CA GLY A 171 -10.93 -29.57 0.12
C GLY A 171 -10.43 -28.47 1.06
N ALA A 172 -9.41 -28.78 1.86
CA ALA A 172 -8.82 -27.86 2.84
C ALA A 172 -8.36 -26.54 2.21
N ASP A 173 -7.70 -26.60 1.06
CA ASP A 173 -7.24 -25.41 0.31
C ASP A 173 -8.37 -24.40 0.05
N ARG A 174 -9.54 -24.88 -0.38
CA ARG A 174 -10.69 -24.02 -0.65
C ARG A 174 -11.28 -23.43 0.62
N VAL A 175 -11.26 -24.17 1.73
CA VAL A 175 -11.73 -23.67 3.03
C VAL A 175 -10.83 -22.52 3.49
N GLU A 176 -9.51 -22.65 3.37
CA GLU A 176 -8.60 -21.57 3.76
C GLU A 176 -8.79 -20.31 2.90
N LEU A 177 -8.98 -20.47 1.58
CA LEU A 177 -9.30 -19.35 0.71
C LEU A 177 -10.64 -18.69 1.09
N GLN A 178 -11.64 -19.46 1.54
CA GLN A 178 -12.92 -18.92 2.01
C GLN A 178 -12.80 -18.19 3.35
N ASN A 179 -11.94 -18.66 4.25
CA ASN A 179 -11.61 -17.97 5.49
C ASN A 179 -10.97 -16.61 5.20
N LEU A 180 -9.97 -16.60 4.30
CA LEU A 180 -9.33 -15.36 3.86
C LEU A 180 -10.31 -14.41 3.16
N GLU A 181 -11.19 -14.93 2.28
CA GLU A 181 -12.24 -14.10 1.66
C GLU A 181 -13.17 -13.47 2.71
N THR A 182 -13.50 -14.21 3.78
CA THR A 182 -14.34 -13.72 4.88
C THR A 182 -13.62 -12.64 5.68
N HIS A 183 -12.33 -12.81 5.97
CA HIS A 183 -11.52 -11.78 6.63
C HIS A 183 -11.44 -10.50 5.77
N LEU A 184 -11.15 -10.61 4.47
CA LEU A 184 -11.12 -9.46 3.55
C LEU A 184 -12.46 -8.73 3.50
N LYS A 185 -13.60 -9.44 3.52
CA LYS A 185 -14.94 -8.82 3.60
C LYS A 185 -15.14 -8.04 4.91
N SER A 186 -14.64 -8.57 6.03
CA SER A 186 -14.68 -7.89 7.33
C SER A 186 -13.86 -6.60 7.29
N VAL A 187 -12.65 -6.65 6.74
CA VAL A 187 -11.79 -5.48 6.54
C VAL A 187 -12.45 -4.45 5.64
N ALA A 188 -13.02 -4.86 4.50
CA ALA A 188 -13.76 -3.98 3.60
C ALA A 188 -14.93 -3.27 4.31
N THR A 189 -15.66 -4.00 5.16
CA THR A 189 -16.76 -3.44 5.95
C THR A 189 -16.26 -2.39 6.93
N ALA A 190 -15.14 -2.66 7.61
CA ALA A 190 -14.51 -1.71 8.52
C ALA A 190 -14.01 -0.45 7.80
N ILE A 191 -13.41 -0.60 6.61
CA ILE A 191 -12.97 0.54 5.77
C ILE A 191 -14.17 1.39 5.37
N ASN A 192 -15.25 0.78 4.89
CA ASN A 192 -16.47 1.51 4.51
C ASN A 192 -17.12 2.25 5.69
N ALA A 193 -16.93 1.76 6.92
CA ALA A 193 -17.41 2.41 8.13
C ALA A 193 -16.58 3.64 8.56
N LEU A 194 -15.43 3.90 7.93
CA LEU A 194 -14.60 5.08 8.24
C LEU A 194 -15.19 6.40 7.71
N GLU A 195 -16.30 6.35 6.95
CA GLU A 195 -16.99 7.53 6.38
C GLU A 195 -16.02 8.50 5.68
N LEU A 196 -15.12 7.93 4.87
CA LEU A 196 -14.12 8.72 4.15
C LEU A 196 -14.79 9.70 3.18
N PRO A 197 -14.24 10.91 2.99
CA PRO A 197 -14.74 11.84 1.99
C PRO A 197 -14.69 11.20 0.59
N PRO A 198 -15.63 11.55 -0.30
CA PRO A 198 -15.63 11.04 -1.67
C PRO A 198 -14.32 11.40 -2.36
N ASN A 199 -13.72 10.42 -3.03
CA ASN A 199 -12.47 10.59 -3.76
C ASN A 199 -12.62 11.73 -4.80
N PRO A 200 -11.69 12.71 -4.87
CA PRO A 200 -11.74 13.79 -5.84
C PRO A 200 -11.56 13.32 -7.30
#